data_AF-A0A5D4RMT4-F1
#
_entry.id   AF-A0A5D4RMT4-F1
#
_cell.length_a   1.000
_cell.length_b   1.000
_cell.length_c   1.000
_cell.angle_alpha   90.00
_cell.angle_beta   90.00
_cell.angle_gamma   90.00
#
_symmetry.space_group_name_H-M   'P 1'
#
loop_
_entity.id
_entity.type
_entity.pdbx_description
1 polymer ?
#
loop_
_entity_poly.entity_id
_entity_poly.type
_entity_poly.pdbx_seq_one_letter_code
_entity_poly.pdbx_strand_id
1 'polypeptide(L)'
;MKLYALQRNIGENLLTFLRLNGYTKSSLSKLTGISRPTINQILEGQSPNPRIYEEQLKKITGALKLPLDYLINPPSNKPEKWQLPSTQYSDRSTTAKRSYIAQDLLDDLDELLTVAAFYIKG
;
A
#
# COMPACT_ATOMS: atom_id res chain seq x y z
N MET A 1 18.42 0.01 18.34
CA MET A 1 19.28 -0.93 17.55
C MET A 1 18.53 -2.15 17.05
N LYS A 2 17.69 -2.83 17.86
CA LYS A 2 16.95 -4.03 17.44
C LYS A 2 16.06 -3.83 16.21
N LEU A 3 15.39 -2.67 16.10
CA LEU A 3 14.51 -2.34 14.97
C LEU A 3 15.28 -2.12 13.68
N TYR A 4 16.41 -1.40 13.75
CA TYR A 4 17.25 -1.13 12.58
C TYR A 4 17.84 -2.41 11.98
N ALA A 5 18.24 -3.38 12.82
CA ALA A 5 18.71 -4.69 12.34
C ALA A 5 17.63 -5.46 11.55
N LEU A 6 16.36 -5.22 11.86
CA LEU A 6 15.20 -5.85 11.22
C LEU A 6 14.58 -4.97 10.12
N GLN A 7 15.25 -3.89 9.69
CA GLN A 7 14.66 -2.87 8.83
C GLN A 7 14.10 -3.41 7.52
N ARG A 8 14.71 -4.46 6.96
CA ARG A 8 14.25 -5.11 5.74
C ARG A 8 12.93 -5.85 5.95
N ASN A 9 12.84 -6.63 7.02
CA ASN A 9 11.62 -7.36 7.39
C ASN A 9 10.48 -6.39 7.76
N ILE A 10 10.79 -5.35 8.55
CA ILE A 10 9.84 -4.29 8.90
C ILE A 10 9.34 -3.57 7.64
N GLY A 11 10.22 -3.28 6.68
CA GLY A 11 9.86 -2.66 5.40
C GLY A 11 8.88 -3.51 4.59
N GLU A 12 9.15 -4.82 4.48
CA GLU A 12 8.27 -5.78 3.79
C GLU A 12 6.90 -5.93 4.49
N ASN A 13 6.89 -6.02 5.82
CA ASN A 13 5.66 -6.10 6.61
C ASN A 13 4.84 -4.82 6.51
N LEU A 14 5.50 -3.67 6.55
CA LEU A 14 4.84 -2.38 6.35
C LEU A 14 4.25 -2.28 4.95
N LEU A 15 4.99 -2.69 3.91
CA LEU A 15 4.47 -2.69 2.54
C LEU A 15 3.23 -3.58 2.40
N THR A 16 3.26 -4.76 2.99
CA THR A 16 2.14 -5.71 3.01
C THR A 16 0.94 -5.11 3.75
N PHE A 17 1.17 -4.51 4.92
CA PHE A 17 0.12 -3.81 5.66
C PHE A 17 -0.53 -2.70 4.83
N LEU A 18 0.25 -1.88 4.14
CA LEU A 18 -0.28 -0.80 3.29
C LEU A 18 -1.17 -1.36 2.19
N ARG A 19 -0.74 -2.44 1.52
CA ARG A 19 -1.53 -3.09 0.45
C ARG A 19 -2.84 -3.65 0.97
N LEU A 20 -2.82 -4.37 2.09
CA LEU A 20 -4.02 -4.96 2.70
C LEU A 20 -5.03 -3.92 3.17
N ASN A 21 -4.56 -2.73 3.56
CA ASN A 21 -5.42 -1.66 4.08
C ASN A 21 -5.69 -0.53 3.06
N GLY A 22 -5.32 -0.71 1.78
CA GLY A 22 -5.61 0.26 0.72
C GLY A 22 -4.81 1.56 0.80
N TYR A 23 -3.67 1.59 1.50
CA TYR A 23 -2.81 2.77 1.56
C TYR A 23 -1.83 2.81 0.40
N THR A 24 -1.66 4.00 -0.18
CA THR A 24 -0.56 4.29 -1.11
C THR A 24 0.60 4.94 -0.37
N LYS A 25 1.79 4.91 -0.99
CA LYS A 25 2.96 5.65 -0.49
C LYS A 25 2.68 7.16 -0.34
N SER A 26 1.86 7.71 -1.24
CA SER A 26 1.47 9.12 -1.20
C SER A 26 0.48 9.41 -0.07
N SER A 27 -0.49 8.54 0.19
CA SER A 27 -1.41 8.72 1.31
C SER A 27 -0.67 8.58 2.63
N LEU A 28 0.28 7.64 2.74
CA LEU A 28 1.11 7.49 3.92
C LEU A 28 2.00 8.73 4.17
N SER A 29 2.56 9.31 3.10
CA SER A 29 3.34 10.56 3.19
C SER A 29 2.52 11.71 3.78
N LYS A 30 1.30 11.90 3.28
CA LYS A 30 0.37 12.91 3.82
C LYS A 30 -0.02 12.61 5.26
N LEU A 31 -0.30 11.35 5.57
CA LEU A 31 -0.75 10.91 6.90
C LEU A 31 0.32 11.10 7.98
N THR A 32 1.59 10.86 7.63
CA THR A 32 2.72 10.85 8.59
C THR A 32 3.53 12.14 8.58
N GLY A 33 3.36 12.99 7.56
CA GLY A 33 4.22 14.15 7.29
C GLY A 33 5.63 13.79 6.82
N ILE A 34 5.88 12.51 6.52
CA ILE A 34 7.19 12.02 6.06
C ILE A 34 7.26 12.14 4.55
N SER A 35 8.42 12.58 4.04
CA SER A 35 8.63 12.71 2.59
C SER A 35 8.48 11.36 1.87
N ARG A 36 7.97 11.38 0.64
CA ARG A 36 7.84 10.16 -0.20
C ARG A 36 9.19 9.44 -0.41
N PRO A 37 10.32 10.14 -0.68
CA PRO A 37 11.63 9.49 -0.76
C PRO A 37 12.01 8.74 0.52
N THR A 38 11.77 9.33 1.70
CA THR A 38 12.07 8.70 2.98
C THR A 38 11.17 7.48 3.23
N ILE A 39 9.89 7.55 2.86
CA ILE A 39 8.98 6.40 2.93
C ILE A 39 9.48 5.26 2.03
N ASN A 40 9.92 5.57 0.80
CA ASN A 40 10.50 4.56 -0.09
C ASN A 40 11.71 3.87 0.56
N GLN A 41 12.63 4.65 1.12
CA GLN A 41 13.79 4.11 1.83
C GLN A 41 13.39 3.19 3.00
N ILE A 42 12.37 3.55 3.78
CA ILE A 42 11.87 2.72 4.88
C ILE A 42 11.27 1.41 4.37
N LEU A 43 10.47 1.47 3.30
CA LEU A 43 9.86 0.29 2.68
C LEU A 43 10.90 -0.65 2.04
N GLU A 44 11.99 -0.10 1.53
CA GLU A 44 13.12 -0.85 0.95
C GLU A 44 14.10 -1.35 2.03
N GLY A 45 13.92 -0.96 3.28
CA GLY A 45 14.84 -1.29 4.38
C GLY A 45 16.22 -0.64 4.23
N GLN A 46 16.28 0.56 3.64
CA GLN A 46 17.50 1.31 3.33
C GLN A 46 17.56 2.64 4.06
N SER A 47 17.54 2.62 5.41
CA SER A 47 17.73 3.85 6.18
C SER A 47 19.21 4.10 6.48
N PRO A 48 19.73 5.32 6.29
CA PRO A 48 21.15 5.60 6.51
C PRO A 48 21.52 5.73 8.00
N ASN A 49 20.55 5.98 8.89
CA ASN A 49 20.82 6.26 10.29
C ASN A 49 19.81 5.53 11.20
N PRO A 50 20.28 4.70 12.15
CA PRO A 50 19.42 3.98 13.08
C PRO A 50 18.48 4.85 13.92
N ARG A 51 18.94 6.02 14.39
CA ARG A 51 18.11 6.92 15.20
C ARG A 51 16.98 7.51 14.39
N ILE A 52 17.31 8.01 13.19
CA ILE A 52 16.33 8.58 12.26
C ILE A 52 15.33 7.48 11.87
N TYR A 53 15.79 6.26 11.57
CA TYR A 53 14.91 5.14 11.27
C TYR A 53 13.87 4.89 12.36
N GLU A 54 14.32 4.80 13.61
CA GLU A 54 13.43 4.53 14.75
C GLU A 54 12.43 5.68 14.99
N GLU A 55 12.84 6.93 14.82
CA GLU A 55 11.95 8.09 14.91
C GLU A 55 10.89 8.11 13.81
N GLN A 56 11.29 7.86 12.55
CA GLN A 56 10.35 7.80 11.44
C GLN A 56 9.39 6.63 11.59
N LEU A 57 9.88 5.47 12.04
CA LEU A 57 9.04 4.30 12.29
C LEU A 57 8.00 4.57 13.38
N LYS A 58 8.39 5.24 14.48
CA LYS A 58 7.44 5.67 15.53
C LYS A 58 6.37 6.62 15.01
N LYS A 59 6.73 7.55 14.12
CA LYS A 59 5.74 8.44 13.47
C LYS A 59 4.78 7.65 12.59
N ILE A 60 5.28 6.69 11.81
CA ILE A 60 4.46 5.83 10.96
C ILE A 60 3.49 5.02 11.81
N THR A 61 3.98 4.29 12.82
CA THR A 61 3.14 3.44 13.67
C THR A 61 2.17 4.27 14.49
N GLY A 62 2.57 5.45 14.96
CA GLY A 62 1.69 6.39 15.66
C GLY A 62 0.53 6.88 14.79
N ALA A 63 0.81 7.26 13.55
CA ALA A 63 -0.22 7.70 12.60
C ALA A 63 -1.16 6.57 12.16
N LEU A 64 -0.63 5.34 12.07
CA LEU A 64 -1.42 4.13 11.77
C LEU A 64 -2.10 3.53 13.01
N LYS A 65 -1.89 4.11 14.20
CA LYS A 65 -2.37 3.59 15.50
C LYS A 65 -1.98 2.13 15.75
N LEU A 66 -0.79 1.75 15.32
CA LEU A 66 -0.23 0.40 15.50
C LEU A 66 0.80 0.39 16.63
N PRO A 67 0.89 -0.71 17.40
CA PRO A 67 2.02 -0.91 18.29
C PRO A 67 3.30 -1.13 17.46
N LEU A 68 4.44 -0.65 17.97
CA LEU A 68 5.72 -0.70 17.24
C LEU A 68 6.14 -2.14 16.89
N ASP A 69 5.82 -3.08 17.78
CA ASP A 69 6.13 -4.51 17.61
C ASP A 69 5.28 -5.20 16.54
N TYR A 70 4.17 -4.58 16.10
CA TYR A 70 3.29 -5.12 15.05
C TYR A 70 4.06 -5.37 13.75
N LEU A 71 4.97 -4.47 13.39
CA LEU A 71 5.73 -4.60 12.15
C LEU A 71 6.92 -5.56 12.27
N ILE A 72 7.26 -6.01 13.48
CA ILE A 72 8.30 -7.02 13.73
C ILE A 72 7.70 -8.41 13.53
N ASN A 73 6.56 -8.64 14.18
CA ASN A 73 5.84 -9.91 14.17
C ASN A 73 4.37 -9.62 13.82
N PRO A 74 4.05 -9.37 12.54
CA PRO A 74 2.67 -9.17 12.16
C PRO A 74 1.88 -10.43 12.51
N PRO A 75 0.64 -10.29 13.04
CA PRO A 75 -0.25 -11.44 13.18
C PRO A 75 -0.33 -12.10 11.81
N SER A 76 -0.26 -13.44 11.78
CA SER A 76 -0.22 -14.25 10.55
C SER A 76 -1.41 -13.95 9.66
N ASN A 77 -1.27 -12.92 8.83
CA ASN A 77 -2.23 -12.51 7.84
C ASN A 77 -2.16 -13.58 6.75
N LYS A 78 -3.29 -14.23 6.49
CA LYS A 78 -3.40 -15.22 5.40
C LYS A 78 -2.86 -14.56 4.11
N PRO A 79 -2.05 -15.28 3.31
CA PRO A 79 -1.44 -14.71 2.13
C PRO A 79 -2.50 -14.08 1.22
N GLU A 80 -2.16 -12.92 0.65
CA GLU A 80 -2.99 -12.16 -0.29
C GLU A 80 -3.46 -13.08 -1.43
N LYS A 81 -4.76 -13.40 -1.48
CA LYS A 81 -5.35 -14.16 -2.59
C LYS A 81 -5.25 -13.44 -3.95
N TRP A 82 -4.92 -12.15 -3.95
CA TRP A 82 -4.80 -11.31 -5.15
C TRP A 82 -3.38 -11.20 -5.70
N GLN A 83 -2.42 -11.97 -5.18
CA GLN A 83 -1.18 -12.23 -5.89
C GLN A 83 -1.47 -13.14 -7.08
N LEU A 84 -2.18 -12.61 -8.07
CA LEU A 84 -2.11 -13.13 -9.42
C LEU A 84 -0.63 -13.03 -9.81
N PRO A 85 0.00 -14.11 -10.30
CA PRO A 85 1.33 -13.99 -10.89
C PRO A 85 1.25 -12.84 -11.90
N SER A 86 2.28 -11.99 -11.92
CA SER A 86 2.41 -10.93 -12.89
C SER A 86 2.43 -11.53 -14.29
N THR A 87 1.26 -11.85 -14.84
CA THR A 87 1.07 -12.06 -16.27
C THR A 87 1.45 -10.72 -16.83
N GLN A 88 2.64 -10.70 -17.41
CA GLN A 88 3.18 -9.60 -18.18
C GLN A 88 2.02 -8.98 -18.96
N TYR A 89 1.70 -7.71 -18.66
CA TYR A 89 0.94 -6.91 -19.60
C TYR A 89 1.84 -6.76 -20.83
N SER A 90 1.81 -7.79 -21.67
CA SER A 90 2.29 -7.71 -23.03
C SER A 90 1.29 -6.84 -23.77
N ASP A 91 1.76 -5.87 -24.54
CA ASP A 91 0.97 -5.07 -25.51
C ASP A 91 0.25 -5.92 -26.58
N ARG A 92 0.25 -7.24 -26.41
CA ARG A 92 -0.48 -8.21 -27.21
C ARG A 92 -1.75 -8.65 -26.48
N SER A 93 -2.57 -7.70 -26.03
CA SER A 93 -3.93 -8.05 -25.63
C SER A 93 -4.73 -8.36 -26.89
N THR A 94 -4.93 -9.66 -27.13
CA THR A 94 -6.00 -10.11 -28.01
C THR A 94 -7.29 -9.44 -27.58
N THR A 95 -8.06 -8.97 -28.55
CA THR A 95 -9.41 -8.39 -28.48
C THR A 95 -10.46 -9.38 -27.94
N ALA A 96 -10.13 -10.11 -26.88
CA ALA A 96 -11.06 -10.97 -26.18
C ALA A 96 -12.06 -10.06 -25.47
N LYS A 97 -13.26 -9.94 -26.07
CA LYS A 97 -14.41 -9.28 -25.44
C LYS A 97 -14.56 -9.84 -24.02
N ARG A 98 -14.65 -8.93 -23.04
CA ARG A 98 -14.97 -9.27 -21.65
C ARG A 98 -16.27 -10.05 -21.61
N SER A 99 -16.44 -10.91 -20.59
CA SER A 99 -17.73 -11.57 -20.40
C SER A 99 -18.82 -10.51 -20.21
N TYR A 100 -20.03 -10.83 -20.67
CA TYR A 100 -21.17 -9.93 -20.58
C TYR A 100 -21.38 -9.38 -19.16
N ILE A 101 -21.34 -10.27 -18.15
CA ILE A 101 -21.49 -9.92 -16.73
C ILE A 101 -20.41 -8.94 -16.27
N ALA A 102 -19.15 -9.15 -16.67
CA ALA A 102 -18.06 -8.27 -16.26
C ALA A 102 -18.15 -6.89 -16.92
N GLN A 103 -18.69 -6.82 -18.14
CA GLN A 103 -18.91 -5.55 -18.82
C GLN A 103 -20.06 -4.77 -18.17
N ASP A 104 -21.18 -5.44 -17.92
CA ASP A 104 -22.37 -4.88 -17.28
C ASP A 104 -22.05 -4.26 -15.90
N LEU A 105 -21.33 -5.02 -15.04
CA LEU A 105 -20.87 -4.52 -13.74
C LEU A 105 -19.94 -3.30 -13.83
N LEU A 106 -19.13 -3.19 -14.89
CA LEU A 106 -18.23 -2.06 -15.07
C LEU A 106 -18.97 -0.84 -15.61
N ASP A 107 -19.97 -1.05 -16.46
CA ASP A 107 -20.83 0.01 -16.98
C ASP A 107 -21.67 0.63 -15.83
N ASP A 108 -22.21 -0.21 -14.93
CA ASP A 108 -22.91 0.23 -13.71
C ASP A 108 -22.01 1.08 -12.79
N LEU A 109 -20.74 0.68 -12.64
CA LEU A 109 -19.77 1.43 -11.84
C LEU A 109 -19.45 2.79 -12.46
N ASP A 110 -19.38 2.88 -13.79
CA ASP A 110 -19.10 4.13 -14.51
C ASP A 110 -20.27 5.13 -14.34
N GLU A 111 -21.51 4.62 -14.34
CA GLU A 111 -22.70 5.43 -14.04
C GLU A 111 -22.66 5.99 -12.61
N LEU A 112 -22.34 5.16 -11.61
CA LEU A 112 -22.22 5.60 -10.21
C LEU A 112 -21.14 6.66 -10.02
N LEU A 113 -19.99 6.52 -10.68
CA LEU A 113 -18.92 7.50 -10.63
C LEU A 113 -19.32 8.81 -11.29
N THR A 114 -20.07 8.74 -12.39
CA THR A 114 -20.63 9.92 -13.08
C THR A 114 -21.58 10.68 -12.16
N VAL A 115 -22.48 9.98 -11.46
CA VAL A 115 -23.38 10.59 -10.47
C VAL A 115 -22.58 11.21 -9.33
N ALA A 116 -21.62 10.50 -8.76
CA ALA A 116 -20.79 11.00 -7.67
C ALA A 116 -20.01 12.26 -8.07
N ALA A 117 -19.55 12.37 -9.32
CA ALA A 117 -18.83 13.53 -9.82
C ALA A 117 -19.65 14.82 -9.78
N PHE A 118 -20.98 14.75 -9.92
CA PHE A 118 -21.85 15.93 -9.77
C PHE A 118 -21.84 16.51 -8.35
N TYR A 119 -21.62 15.66 -7.34
CA TYR A 119 -21.59 16.08 -5.94
C TYR A 119 -20.21 16.55 -5.47
N ILE A 120 -19.15 16.31 -6.26
CA ILE A 120 -17.78 16.76 -5.94
C ILE A 120 -17.47 18.15 -6.54
N LYS A 121 -18.29 18.62 -7.49
CA LYS A 121 -18.16 19.96 -8.11
C LYS A 121 -19.00 21.07 -7.45
N GLY A 122 -19.45 20.87 -6.21
CA GLY A 122 -20.14 21.87 -5.38
C GLY A 122 -19.21 22.57 -4.41
#